data_AF-A0A967GS20-F1
#
_entry.id   AF-A0A967GS20-F1
#
_cell.length_a   1.000
_cell.length_b   1.000
_cell.length_c   1.000
_cell.angle_alpha   90.00
_cell.angle_beta   90.00
_cell.angle_gamma   90.00
#
_symmetry.space_group_name_H-M   'P 1'
#
loop_
_entity.id
_entity.type
_entity.pdbx_description
1 polymer ?
#
loop_
_entity_poly.entity_id
_entity_poly.type
_entity_poly.pdbx_seq_one_letter_code
_entity_poly.pdbx_strand_id
1 'polypeptide(L)'
;MAVLGNELHDIADPRPLLPGIEVPLWFWLCLVTLVFAAVSLALFLLLRHRKPPAPPELPFYEESRGALDHLRESLSGRSLAEVATEASLVIRHYLVATLQEPALYETHEEFIMRSDALQGLPAGARERLGPLLDQLARAKYGPSTTDLKASDDLVASCLDVLQGVESTRTRQVA
;
A
#
# COMPACT_ATOMS: atom_id res chain seq x y z
N MET A 1 -55.87 49.11 49.50
CA MET A 1 -55.77 48.36 48.23
C MET A 1 -54.42 48.69 47.62
N ALA A 2 -53.51 47.71 47.65
CA ALA A 2 -52.17 47.83 47.10
C ALA A 2 -52.22 47.59 45.59
N VAL A 3 -51.69 48.52 44.80
CA VAL A 3 -51.17 48.25 43.46
C VAL A 3 -49.82 48.95 43.37
N LEU A 4 -48.81 48.26 43.91
CA LEU A 4 -47.40 48.44 43.53
C LEU A 4 -47.28 47.85 42.12
N GLY A 5 -47.21 48.71 41.11
CA GLY A 5 -47.20 48.29 39.71
C GLY A 5 -46.12 49.01 38.92
N ASN A 6 -44.89 48.51 39.02
CA ASN A 6 -43.86 48.55 37.98
C ASN A 6 -43.37 49.93 37.47
N GLU A 7 -42.56 50.62 38.28
CA GLU A 7 -41.45 51.44 37.76
C GLU A 7 -40.35 50.50 37.22
N LEU A 8 -40.63 49.79 36.13
CA LEU A 8 -39.59 49.11 35.36
C LEU A 8 -38.95 50.18 34.47
N HIS A 9 -37.75 50.61 34.88
CA HIS A 9 -36.84 51.43 34.09
C HIS A 9 -36.90 50.97 32.64
N ASP A 10 -37.30 51.87 31.75
CA ASP A 10 -37.28 51.68 30.30
C ASP A 10 -35.80 51.57 29.89
N ILE A 11 -35.27 50.35 29.88
CA ILE A 11 -33.90 50.07 29.44
C ILE A 11 -33.88 50.39 27.95
N ALA A 12 -33.30 51.54 27.61
CA ALA A 12 -33.09 51.96 26.24
C ALA A 12 -32.53 50.80 25.42
N ASP A 13 -33.24 50.45 24.37
CA ASP A 13 -32.92 49.37 23.46
C ASP A 13 -31.44 49.49 23.01
N PRO A 14 -30.56 48.53 23.30
CA PRO A 14 -29.12 48.65 23.06
C PRO A 14 -28.73 48.40 21.59
N ARG A 15 -29.70 48.08 20.72
CA ARG A 15 -29.49 47.87 19.28
C ARG A 15 -28.80 49.02 18.51
N PRO A 16 -29.00 50.32 18.82
CA PRO A 16 -28.28 51.41 18.16
C PRO A 16 -26.85 51.65 18.68
N LEU A 17 -26.43 50.95 19.75
CA LEU A 17 -25.06 51.03 20.30
C LEU A 17 -24.10 50.01 19.66
N LEU A 18 -24.62 49.05 18.91
CA LEU A 18 -23.81 48.11 18.14
C LEU A 18 -23.66 48.67 16.72
N PRO A 19 -22.42 48.92 16.22
CA PRO A 19 -22.26 49.21 14.81
C PRO A 19 -22.81 48.02 14.03
N GLY A 20 -23.89 48.25 13.27
CA GLY A 20 -24.51 47.22 12.44
C GLY A 20 -23.53 46.76 11.37
N ILE A 21 -22.74 45.74 11.66
CA ILE A 21 -21.90 45.07 10.68
C ILE A 21 -22.85 44.23 9.81
N GLU A 22 -23.46 44.89 8.84
CA GLU A 22 -24.25 44.25 7.80
C GLU A 22 -23.28 43.58 6.84
N VAL A 23 -22.97 42.31 7.10
CA VAL A 23 -22.13 41.52 6.20
C VAL A 23 -22.88 41.33 4.89
N PRO A 24 -22.35 41.82 3.76
CA PRO A 24 -23.04 41.69 2.49
C PRO A 24 -23.27 40.22 2.10
N LEU A 25 -24.40 39.92 1.46
CA LEU A 25 -24.74 38.56 1.03
C LEU A 25 -23.65 37.90 0.15
N TRP A 26 -22.92 38.68 -0.64
CA TRP A 26 -21.81 38.15 -1.45
C TRP A 26 -20.67 37.58 -0.62
N PHE A 27 -20.43 38.09 0.59
CA PHE A 27 -19.41 37.56 1.50
C PHE A 27 -19.77 36.15 1.96
N TRP A 28 -21.05 35.91 2.25
CA TRP A 28 -21.56 34.57 2.59
C TRP A 28 -21.43 33.59 1.42
N LEU A 29 -21.69 34.05 0.18
CA LEU A 29 -21.47 33.23 -1.01
C LEU A 29 -19.98 32.88 -1.17
N CYS A 30 -19.08 33.85 -1.03
CA CYS A 30 -17.64 33.61 -1.08
C CYS A 30 -17.19 32.62 0.01
N LEU A 31 -17.70 32.75 1.23
CA LEU A 31 -17.39 31.85 2.34
C LEU A 31 -17.84 30.41 2.06
N VAL A 32 -19.07 30.23 1.58
CA VAL A 32 -19.59 28.90 1.21
C VAL A 32 -18.74 28.29 0.10
N THR A 33 -18.39 29.07 -0.92
CA THR A 33 -17.58 28.58 -2.04
C THR A 33 -16.18 28.18 -1.58
N LEU A 34 -15.56 28.97 -0.69
CA LEU A 34 -14.25 28.68 -0.12
C LEU A 34 -14.26 27.40 0.73
N VAL A 35 -15.27 27.22 1.58
CA VAL A 35 -15.43 26.01 2.39
C VAL A 35 -15.61 24.79 1.49
N PHE A 36 -16.44 24.90 0.44
CA PHE A 36 -16.67 23.80 -0.49
C PHE A 36 -15.41 23.41 -1.25
N ALA A 37 -14.64 24.40 -1.72
CA ALA A 37 -13.35 24.18 -2.36
C ALA A 37 -12.33 23.53 -1.41
N ALA A 38 -12.26 23.97 -0.15
CA ALA A 38 -11.37 23.40 0.86
C ALA A 38 -11.74 21.95 1.19
N VAL A 39 -13.04 21.64 1.35
CA VAL A 39 -13.51 20.27 1.56
C VAL A 39 -13.20 19.39 0.34
N SER A 40 -13.44 19.90 -0.86
CA SER A 40 -13.16 19.17 -2.11
C SER A 40 -11.66 18.87 -2.27
N LEU A 41 -10.81 19.85 -1.96
CA LEU A 41 -9.35 19.69 -1.98
C LEU A 41 -8.88 18.72 -0.91
N ALA A 42 -9.40 18.83 0.33
CA ALA A 42 -9.09 17.89 1.40
C ALA A 42 -9.52 16.47 1.03
N LEU A 43 -10.72 16.29 0.46
CA LEU A 43 -11.20 15.00 -0.02
C LEU A 43 -10.31 14.46 -1.13
N PHE A 44 -9.93 15.30 -2.09
CA PHE A 44 -9.03 14.94 -3.20
C PHE A 44 -7.66 14.51 -2.70
N LEU A 45 -7.07 15.25 -1.76
CA LEU A 45 -5.79 14.89 -1.14
C LEU A 45 -5.92 13.60 -0.33
N LEU A 46 -6.98 13.45 0.46
CA LEU A 46 -7.24 12.23 1.21
C LEU A 46 -7.40 11.03 0.27
N LEU A 47 -8.20 11.14 -0.79
CA LEU A 47 -8.41 10.11 -1.81
C LEU A 47 -7.13 9.79 -2.58
N ARG A 48 -6.31 10.79 -2.89
CA ARG A 48 -4.99 10.61 -3.51
C ARG A 48 -4.01 9.87 -2.59
N HIS A 49 -4.13 10.06 -1.27
CA HIS A 49 -3.34 9.35 -0.27
C HIS A 49 -3.98 8.05 0.23
N ARG A 50 -5.24 7.77 -0.11
CA ARG A 50 -5.89 6.49 0.17
C ARG A 50 -5.35 5.46 -0.81
N LYS A 51 -4.44 4.63 -0.34
CA LYS A 51 -4.11 3.36 -1.00
C LYS A 51 -5.43 2.58 -1.21
N PRO A 52 -5.69 2.04 -2.41
CA PRO A 52 -6.88 1.25 -2.65
C PRO A 52 -7.02 0.16 -1.56
N PRO A 53 -8.23 -0.09 -1.03
CA PRO A 53 -8.44 -1.14 -0.04
C PRO A 53 -7.87 -2.43 -0.61
N ALA A 54 -6.94 -3.04 0.14
CA ALA A 54 -6.29 -4.26 -0.27
C ALA A 54 -7.38 -5.29 -0.65
N PRO A 55 -7.30 -5.92 -1.83
CA PRO A 55 -8.19 -7.03 -2.17
C PRO A 55 -8.08 -8.12 -1.08
N PRO A 56 -9.12 -8.95 -0.86
CA PRO A 56 -9.06 -10.03 0.12
C PRO A 56 -7.78 -10.85 -0.12
N GLU A 57 -6.97 -11.01 0.94
CA GLU A 57 -5.51 -11.19 0.89
C GLU A 57 -5.01 -12.62 0.61
N LEU A 58 -5.88 -13.63 0.75
CA LEU A 58 -5.53 -15.05 0.60
C LEU A 58 -5.35 -15.62 -0.83
N PRO A 59 -6.01 -15.12 -1.90
CA PRO A 59 -5.91 -15.75 -3.21
C PRO A 59 -4.52 -15.62 -3.82
N PHE A 60 -3.81 -14.51 -3.59
CA PHE A 60 -2.49 -14.28 -4.20
C PHE A 60 -1.38 -15.15 -3.61
N TYR A 61 -1.44 -15.44 -2.30
CA TYR A 61 -0.50 -16.36 -1.65
C TYR A 61 -0.68 -17.79 -2.19
N GLU A 62 -1.90 -18.30 -2.18
CA GLU A 62 -2.19 -19.65 -2.67
C GLU A 62 -1.94 -19.78 -4.17
N GLU A 63 -2.24 -18.75 -4.96
CA GLU A 63 -1.92 -18.69 -6.40
C GLU A 63 -0.41 -18.75 -6.65
N SER A 64 0.36 -17.92 -5.94
CA SER A 64 1.82 -17.87 -6.11
C SER A 64 2.50 -19.14 -5.62
N ARG A 65 2.00 -19.72 -4.52
CA ARG A 65 2.44 -21.02 -4.02
C ARG A 65 2.15 -22.13 -5.03
N GLY A 66 0.93 -22.18 -5.55
CA GLY A 66 0.53 -23.16 -6.57
C GLY A 66 1.36 -23.05 -7.84
N ALA A 67 1.71 -21.83 -8.28
CA ALA A 67 2.58 -21.60 -9.42
C ALA A 67 4.01 -22.12 -9.18
N LEU A 68 4.56 -21.93 -7.97
CA LEU A 68 5.88 -22.49 -7.60
C LEU A 68 5.85 -24.01 -7.48
N ASP A 69 4.78 -24.59 -6.93
CA ASP A 69 4.63 -26.05 -6.85
C ASP A 69 4.53 -26.69 -8.25
N HIS A 70 3.77 -26.08 -9.16
CA HIS A 70 3.71 -26.52 -10.57
C HIS A 70 5.06 -26.35 -11.29
N LEU A 71 5.80 -25.27 -11.00
CA LEU A 71 7.16 -25.10 -11.50
C LEU A 71 8.08 -26.22 -11.00
N ARG A 72 7.96 -26.61 -9.73
CA ARG A 72 8.72 -27.73 -9.13
C ARG A 72 8.42 -29.07 -9.80
N GLU A 73 7.18 -29.32 -10.18
CA GLU A 73 6.80 -30.55 -10.91
C GLU A 73 7.34 -30.58 -12.35
N SER A 74 7.58 -29.41 -12.94
CA SER A 74 8.00 -29.25 -14.34
C SER A 74 9.50 -28.94 -14.53
N LEU A 75 10.33 -29.16 -13.51
CA LEU A 75 11.78 -28.89 -13.56
C LEU A 75 12.54 -29.78 -14.54
N SER A 76 12.01 -30.97 -14.84
CA SER A 76 12.68 -31.94 -15.71
C SER A 76 12.92 -31.39 -17.11
N GLY A 77 14.19 -31.32 -17.53
CA GLY A 77 14.58 -30.83 -18.86
C GLY A 77 14.62 -29.31 -19.00
N ARG A 78 14.32 -28.55 -17.93
CA ARG A 78 14.49 -27.09 -17.92
C ARG A 78 15.88 -26.71 -17.47
N SER A 79 16.39 -25.61 -18.00
CA SER A 79 17.65 -25.04 -17.56
C SER A 79 17.46 -24.22 -16.29
N LEU A 80 18.51 -24.12 -15.47
CA LEU A 80 18.46 -23.36 -14.21
C LEU A 80 18.03 -21.90 -14.43
N ALA A 81 18.46 -21.27 -15.54
CA ALA A 81 18.08 -19.90 -15.86
C ALA A 81 16.59 -19.73 -16.22
N GLU A 82 15.97 -20.73 -16.85
CA GLU A 82 14.53 -20.73 -17.14
C GLU A 82 13.73 -20.84 -15.85
N VAL A 83 14.11 -21.78 -14.98
CA VAL A 83 13.49 -21.96 -13.66
C VAL A 83 13.63 -20.69 -12.82
N ALA A 84 14.83 -20.11 -12.77
CA ALA A 84 15.08 -18.86 -12.06
C ALA A 84 14.25 -17.70 -12.62
N THR A 85 14.07 -17.63 -13.95
CA THR A 85 13.26 -16.59 -14.58
C THR A 85 11.79 -16.72 -14.19
N GLU A 86 11.21 -17.92 -14.29
CA GLU A 86 9.82 -18.16 -13.91
C GLU A 86 9.59 -17.97 -12.41
N ALA A 87 10.43 -18.54 -11.55
CA ALA A 87 10.34 -18.34 -10.10
C ALA A 87 10.43 -16.85 -9.71
N SER A 88 11.31 -16.11 -10.37
CA SER A 88 11.48 -14.67 -10.15
C SER A 88 10.26 -13.86 -10.61
N LEU A 89 9.56 -14.28 -11.67
CA LEU A 89 8.30 -13.67 -12.08
C LEU A 89 7.19 -13.93 -11.07
N VAL A 90 7.06 -15.15 -10.57
CA VAL A 90 6.06 -15.51 -9.55
C VAL A 90 6.26 -14.69 -8.27
N ILE A 91 7.50 -14.63 -7.76
CA ILE A 91 7.82 -13.83 -6.57
C ILE A 91 7.51 -12.34 -6.80
N ARG A 92 7.91 -11.77 -7.94
CA ARG A 92 7.58 -10.37 -8.25
C ARG A 92 6.07 -10.14 -8.37
N HIS A 93 5.34 -11.06 -8.97
CA HIS A 93 3.88 -10.97 -9.10
C HIS A 93 3.20 -10.96 -7.72
N TYR A 94 3.62 -11.87 -6.83
CA TYR A 94 3.15 -11.88 -5.44
C TYR A 94 3.41 -10.53 -4.76
N LEU A 95 4.62 -9.99 -4.86
CA LEU A 95 4.98 -8.71 -4.24
C LEU A 95 4.16 -7.55 -4.80
N VAL A 96 3.94 -7.49 -6.12
CA VAL A 96 3.10 -6.47 -6.77
C VAL A 96 1.66 -6.57 -6.28
N ALA A 97 1.09 -7.77 -6.26
CA ALA A 97 -0.30 -8.01 -5.87
C ALA A 97 -0.54 -7.74 -4.38
N THR A 98 0.39 -8.15 -3.52
CA THR A 98 0.21 -8.08 -2.05
C THR A 98 0.68 -6.76 -1.45
N LEU A 99 1.67 -6.09 -2.05
CA LEU A 99 2.22 -4.82 -1.55
C LEU A 99 1.78 -3.62 -2.38
N GLN A 100 0.99 -3.83 -3.46
CA GLN A 100 0.63 -2.81 -4.46
C GLN A 100 1.88 -2.08 -5.02
N GLU A 101 2.99 -2.81 -5.13
CA GLU A 101 4.25 -2.26 -5.62
C GLU A 101 4.26 -2.26 -7.16
N PRO A 102 4.66 -1.17 -7.83
CA PRO A 102 4.85 -1.13 -9.29
C PRO A 102 6.13 -1.87 -9.75
N ALA A 103 6.60 -2.86 -8.99
CA ALA A 103 7.87 -3.57 -9.18
C ALA A 103 7.93 -4.46 -10.43
N LEU A 104 6.79 -4.68 -11.11
CA LEU A 104 6.73 -5.52 -12.31
C LEU A 104 7.42 -4.88 -13.52
N TYR A 105 7.62 -3.56 -13.52
CA TYR A 105 8.12 -2.79 -14.67
C TYR A 105 9.54 -2.23 -14.48
N GLU A 106 10.18 -2.43 -13.33
CA GLU A 106 11.51 -1.89 -13.01
C GLU A 106 12.60 -2.97 -13.16
N THR A 107 13.83 -2.52 -13.41
CA THR A 107 14.99 -3.42 -13.49
C THR A 107 15.36 -3.99 -12.11
N HIS A 108 16.09 -5.11 -12.07
CA HIS A 108 16.48 -5.77 -10.81
C HIS A 108 17.27 -4.83 -9.86
N GLU A 109 18.18 -4.03 -10.42
CA GLU A 109 18.99 -3.06 -9.68
C GLU A 109 18.13 -1.91 -9.11
N GLU A 110 17.16 -1.41 -9.88
CA GLU A 110 16.22 -0.38 -9.40
C GLU A 110 15.34 -0.90 -8.26
N PHE A 111 14.91 -2.17 -8.33
CA PHE A 111 14.12 -2.81 -7.27
C PHE A 111 14.93 -2.99 -5.97
N ILE A 112 16.21 -3.37 -6.07
CA ILE A 112 17.09 -3.52 -4.89
C ILE A 112 17.46 -2.15 -4.29
N MET A 113 17.70 -1.13 -5.12
CA MET A 113 18.05 0.21 -4.66
C MET A 113 16.89 0.94 -3.96
N ARG A 114 15.63 0.69 -4.35
CA ARG A 114 14.44 1.20 -3.64
C ARG A 114 14.24 0.43 -2.34
N SER A 115 15.08 0.72 -1.35
CA SER A 115 14.85 0.34 0.05
C SER A 115 13.47 0.79 0.56
N ASP A 116 12.90 1.87 0.00
CA ASP A 116 11.54 2.37 0.28
C ASP A 116 10.40 1.42 -0.17
N ALA A 117 10.56 0.66 -1.26
CA ALA A 117 9.55 -0.31 -1.71
C ALA A 117 9.46 -1.52 -0.75
N LEU A 118 10.59 -1.87 -0.14
CA LEU A 118 10.67 -2.90 0.88
C LEU A 118 10.29 -2.37 2.27
N GLN A 119 10.15 -1.05 2.48
CA GLN A 119 9.80 -0.46 3.78
C GLN A 119 8.43 -0.90 4.30
N GLY A 120 7.50 -1.22 3.40
CA GLY A 120 6.20 -1.79 3.76
C GLY A 120 6.26 -3.24 4.24
N LEU A 121 7.37 -3.95 4.00
CA LEU A 121 7.58 -5.31 4.48
C LEU A 121 8.18 -5.32 5.90
N PRO A 122 7.76 -6.28 6.75
CA PRO A 122 8.41 -6.54 8.03
C PRO A 122 9.92 -6.77 7.85
N ALA A 123 10.73 -6.31 8.82
CA ALA A 123 12.20 -6.39 8.73
C ALA A 123 12.70 -7.81 8.42
N GLY A 124 12.15 -8.84 9.08
CA GLY A 124 12.54 -10.23 8.84
C GLY A 124 12.16 -10.77 7.45
N ALA A 125 11.11 -10.23 6.83
CA ALA A 125 10.73 -10.57 5.45
C ALA A 125 11.69 -9.91 4.44
N ARG A 126 12.07 -8.66 4.68
CA ARG A 126 13.03 -7.91 3.87
C ARG A 126 14.41 -8.54 3.87
N GLU A 127 14.89 -8.97 5.03
CA GLU A 127 16.21 -9.61 5.19
C GLU A 127 16.35 -10.91 4.39
N ARG A 128 15.24 -11.64 4.18
CA ARG A 128 15.24 -12.89 3.42
C ARG A 128 15.01 -12.69 1.92
N LEU A 129 14.24 -11.66 1.56
CA LEU A 129 13.88 -11.41 0.17
C LEU A 129 15.06 -10.92 -0.68
N GLY A 130 15.93 -10.06 -0.13
CA GLY A 130 17.11 -9.55 -0.85
C GLY A 130 18.04 -10.67 -1.34
N PRO A 131 18.53 -11.55 -0.44
CA PRO A 131 19.36 -12.69 -0.81
C PRO A 131 18.71 -13.64 -1.82
N LEU A 132 17.40 -13.89 -1.71
CA LEU A 132 16.67 -14.72 -2.67
C LEU A 132 16.68 -14.10 -4.07
N LEU A 133 16.41 -12.80 -4.16
CA LEU A 133 16.37 -12.11 -5.45
C LEU A 133 17.75 -12.06 -6.12
N ASP A 134 18.82 -11.89 -5.33
CA ASP A 134 20.20 -11.98 -5.82
C ASP A 134 20.52 -13.41 -6.30
N GLN A 135 20.12 -14.45 -5.57
CA GLN A 135 20.25 -15.84 -6.03
C GLN A 135 19.52 -16.09 -7.35
N LEU A 136 18.28 -15.61 -7.49
CA LEU A 136 17.50 -15.71 -8.73
C LEU A 136 18.16 -14.96 -9.89
N ALA A 137 18.73 -13.78 -9.64
CA ALA A 137 19.44 -13.01 -10.66
C ALA A 137 20.71 -13.74 -11.12
N ARG A 138 21.51 -14.26 -10.19
CA ARG A 138 22.71 -15.04 -10.51
C ARG A 138 22.37 -16.30 -11.30
N ALA A 139 21.30 -17.00 -10.93
CA ALA A 139 20.83 -18.18 -11.65
C ALA A 139 20.31 -17.83 -13.06
N LYS A 140 19.67 -16.67 -13.23
CA LYS A 140 19.16 -16.18 -14.52
C LYS A 140 20.26 -15.75 -15.50
N TYR A 141 21.29 -15.06 -15.01
CA TYR A 141 22.35 -14.47 -15.84
C TYR A 141 23.66 -15.26 -15.85
N GLY A 142 23.77 -16.28 -15.00
CA GLY A 142 24.94 -17.16 -14.92
C GLY A 142 24.97 -18.25 -16.00
N PRO A 143 26.03 -19.09 -16.01
CA PRO A 143 26.10 -20.25 -16.89
C PRO A 143 24.92 -21.19 -16.63
N SER A 144 24.06 -21.37 -17.62
CA SER A 144 22.85 -22.18 -17.48
C SER A 144 23.08 -23.61 -17.95
N THR A 145 22.87 -24.57 -17.05
CA THR A 145 22.81 -26.00 -17.36
C THR A 145 21.54 -26.59 -16.74
N THR A 146 21.12 -27.75 -17.23
CA THR A 146 20.04 -28.51 -16.59
C THR A 146 20.58 -29.12 -15.30
N ASP A 147 20.29 -28.48 -14.17
CA ASP A 147 20.60 -28.97 -12.84
C ASP A 147 19.29 -29.06 -12.04
N LEU A 148 18.75 -30.27 -11.98
CA LEU A 148 17.48 -30.55 -11.30
C LEU A 148 17.55 -30.21 -9.81
N LYS A 149 18.70 -30.51 -9.17
CA LYS A 149 18.86 -30.29 -7.74
C LYS A 149 18.96 -28.80 -7.42
N ALA A 150 19.81 -28.08 -8.14
CA ALA A 150 19.92 -26.63 -7.96
C ALA A 150 18.59 -25.92 -8.26
N SER A 151 17.84 -26.41 -9.25
CA SER A 151 16.52 -25.86 -9.59
C SER A 151 15.48 -26.14 -8.50
N ASP A 152 15.46 -27.35 -7.92
CA ASP A 152 14.57 -27.70 -6.81
C ASP A 152 14.90 -26.88 -5.54
N ASP A 153 16.18 -26.76 -5.20
CA ASP A 153 16.66 -25.96 -4.07
C ASP A 153 16.27 -24.47 -4.23
N LEU A 154 16.32 -23.95 -5.46
CA LEU A 154 15.94 -22.57 -5.79
C LEU A 154 14.43 -22.35 -5.61
N VAL A 155 13.59 -23.29 -6.08
CA VAL A 155 12.13 -23.21 -5.93
C VAL A 155 11.74 -23.39 -4.46
N ALA A 156 12.38 -24.30 -3.73
CA ALA A 156 12.19 -24.48 -2.30
C ALA A 156 12.52 -23.20 -1.52
N SER A 157 13.62 -22.52 -1.87
CA SER A 157 13.98 -21.22 -1.28
C SER A 157 12.93 -20.15 -1.55
N CYS A 158 12.32 -20.15 -2.74
CA CYS A 158 11.22 -19.24 -3.06
C CYS A 158 9.97 -19.51 -2.20
N LEU A 159 9.60 -20.77 -2.01
CA LEU A 159 8.46 -21.18 -1.17
C LEU A 159 8.68 -20.78 0.30
N ASP A 160 9.88 -21.00 0.83
CA ASP A 160 10.23 -20.65 2.22
C ASP A 160 10.14 -19.14 2.48
N VAL A 161 10.63 -18.33 1.54
CA VAL A 161 10.53 -16.87 1.62
C VAL A 161 9.09 -16.41 1.48
N LEU A 162 8.33 -16.98 0.55
CA LEU A 162 6.90 -16.67 0.38
C LEU A 162 6.11 -16.91 1.67
N GLN A 163 6.30 -18.07 2.30
CA GLN A 163 5.68 -18.40 3.58
C GLN A 163 6.19 -17.51 4.72
N GLY A 164 7.47 -17.17 4.73
CA GLY A 164 8.07 -16.26 5.71
C GLY A 164 7.49 -14.84 5.64
N VAL A 165 7.31 -14.31 4.42
CA VAL A 165 6.68 -13.01 4.17
C VAL A 165 5.23 -13.02 4.64
N GLU A 166 4.46 -14.04 4.25
CA GLU A 166 3.04 -14.19 4.61
C GLU A 166 2.84 -14.28 6.13
N SER A 167 3.56 -15.19 6.79
CA SER A 167 3.46 -15.39 8.24
C SER A 167 3.83 -14.13 9.05
N THR A 168 4.82 -13.36 8.60
CA THR A 168 5.21 -12.12 9.28
C THR A 168 4.18 -11.02 9.05
N ARG A 169 3.52 -10.99 7.88
CA ARG A 169 2.43 -10.08 7.56
C ARG A 169 1.19 -10.37 8.41
N THR A 170 0.74 -11.63 8.47
CA THR A 170 -0.45 -12.02 9.27
C THR A 170 -0.29 -11.61 10.74
N ARG A 171 0.93 -11.70 11.28
CA ARG A 171 1.23 -11.30 12.66
C ARG A 171 1.16 -9.79 12.93
N GLN A 172 1.31 -8.94 11.92
CA GLN A 172 1.20 -7.48 12.07
C GLN A 172 -0.24 -6.96 11.92
N VAL A 173 -1.13 -7.74 11.29
CA VAL A 173 -2.53 -7.34 11.05
C VAL A 173 -3.47 -7.79 12.17
N ALA A 174 -3.11 -8.85 12.92
CA ALA A 174 -3.84 -9.36 14.08
C ALA A 174 -3.55 -8.58 15.37
#